data_AF-A0A7C1E765-F1
#
_entry.id   AF-A0A7C1E765-F1
#
_cell.length_a   1.000
_cell.length_b   1.000
_cell.length_c   1.000
_cell.angle_alpha   90.00
_cell.angle_beta   90.00
_cell.angle_gamma   90.00
#
_symmetry.space_group_name_H-M   'P 1'
#
loop_
_entity.id
_entity.type
_entity.pdbx_description
1 polymer ?
#
loop_
_entity_poly.entity_id
_entity_poly.type
_entity_poly.pdbx_seq_one_letter_code
_entity_poly.pdbx_strand_id
1 'polypeptide(L)'
;MRSFRKNEPEISDAEYDQLLEELKELEEQFPQYQSPDSPTQRVGAPPAEEFETVEHVAPLLSLETADKKGLKAFDRRVKQELGVEEVSYIVEPKRDGLSVELIYEDGTYTRGATRGDGKRGEDVTENIKTIRAVPLKLRRNEQGIPAVLAVRGEVIMHLKDFEHWTGTD
;
A
#
# COMPACT_ATOMS: atom_id res chain seq x y z
N MET A 1 3.33 -15.03 -4.66
CA MET A 1 2.24 -14.35 -3.92
C MET A 1 1.13 -13.84 -4.86
N ARG A 2 0.31 -14.73 -5.46
CA ARG A 2 -0.81 -14.37 -6.37
C ARG A 2 -2.11 -14.02 -5.62
N SER A 3 -2.20 -14.32 -4.33
CA SER A 3 -3.44 -14.29 -3.53
C SER A 3 -4.16 -12.92 -3.54
N PHE A 4 -3.48 -11.81 -3.23
CA PHE A 4 -4.17 -10.53 -3.02
C PHE A 4 -4.67 -9.80 -4.28
N ARG A 5 -4.19 -10.17 -5.48
CA ARG A 5 -4.43 -9.36 -6.69
C ARG A 5 -5.64 -9.82 -7.51
N LYS A 6 -6.09 -11.06 -7.34
CA LYS A 6 -7.21 -11.62 -8.12
C LYS A 6 -8.35 -12.19 -7.27
N ASN A 7 -8.23 -12.26 -5.94
CA ASN A 7 -9.15 -13.03 -5.09
C ASN A 7 -9.39 -14.47 -5.59
N GLU A 8 -8.44 -15.00 -6.37
CA GLU A 8 -8.42 -16.35 -6.93
C GLU A 8 -7.10 -17.01 -6.49
N PRO A 9 -7.01 -17.42 -5.22
CA PRO A 9 -5.81 -18.08 -4.74
C PRO A 9 -5.72 -19.48 -5.37
N GLU A 10 -4.58 -19.78 -5.98
CA GLU A 10 -4.29 -21.11 -6.55
C GLU A 10 -4.03 -22.17 -5.48
N ILE A 11 -3.70 -21.74 -4.26
CA ILE A 11 -3.47 -22.56 -3.08
C ILE A 11 -4.29 -21.99 -1.92
N SER A 12 -4.75 -22.84 -1.02
CA SER A 12 -5.45 -22.44 0.20
C SER A 12 -4.54 -21.67 1.16
N ASP A 13 -5.13 -20.91 2.08
CA ASP A 13 -4.38 -20.21 3.13
C ASP A 13 -3.56 -21.19 4.00
N ALA A 14 -4.10 -22.38 4.28
CA ALA A 14 -3.41 -23.42 5.03
C ALA A 14 -2.15 -23.94 4.29
N GLU A 15 -2.24 -24.14 2.97
CA GLU A 15 -1.08 -24.53 2.15
C GLU A 15 -0.04 -23.40 2.09
N TYR A 16 -0.50 -22.15 2.00
CA TYR A 16 0.40 -20.99 2.06
C TYR A 16 1.15 -20.92 3.40
N ASP A 17 0.45 -21.10 4.52
CA ASP A 17 1.04 -21.06 5.85
C ASP A 17 2.06 -22.19 6.05
N GLN A 18 1.78 -23.39 5.53
CA GLN A 18 2.73 -24.52 5.53
C GLN A 18 4.00 -24.18 4.75
N LEU A 19 3.88 -23.64 3.54
CA LEU A 19 5.03 -23.22 2.73
C LEU A 19 5.83 -22.10 3.39
N LEU A 20 5.16 -21.20 4.12
CA LEU A 20 5.82 -20.14 4.85
C LEU A 20 6.63 -20.69 6.03
N GLU A 21 6.11 -21.69 6.73
CA GLU A 21 6.83 -22.35 7.83
C GLU A 21 8.03 -23.14 7.32
N GLU A 22 7.87 -23.90 6.23
CA GLU A 22 8.97 -24.59 5.57
C GLU A 22 10.08 -23.62 5.13
N LEU A 23 9.70 -22.46 4.59
CA LEU A 23 10.67 -21.43 4.21
C LEU A 23 11.44 -20.90 5.43
N LYS A 24 10.79 -20.68 6.57
CA LYS A 24 11.48 -20.25 7.80
C LYS A 24 12.49 -21.30 8.26
N GLU A 25 12.09 -22.57 8.31
CA GLU A 25 12.98 -23.66 8.72
C GLU A 25 14.21 -23.76 7.81
N LEU A 26 14.03 -23.56 6.50
CA LEU A 26 15.13 -23.54 5.53
C LEU A 26 16.05 -22.33 5.73
N GLU A 27 15.48 -21.16 5.98
CA GLU A 27 16.24 -19.94 6.24
C GLU A 27 17.04 -20.02 7.54
N GLU A 28 16.50 -20.64 8.59
CA GLU A 28 17.22 -20.90 9.84
C GLU A 28 18.37 -21.90 9.64
N GLN A 29 18.16 -22.94 8.82
CA GLN A 29 19.20 -23.92 8.49
C GLN A 29 20.29 -23.36 7.58
N PHE A 30 19.94 -22.41 6.71
CA PHE A 30 20.88 -21.79 5.76
C PHE A 30 20.85 -20.24 5.84
N PRO A 31 21.40 -19.64 6.92
CA PRO A 31 21.34 -18.20 7.14
C PRO A 31 21.93 -17.35 6.01
N GLN A 32 22.88 -17.88 5.24
CA GLN A 32 23.49 -17.19 4.10
C GLN A 32 22.54 -16.91 2.93
N TYR A 33 21.37 -17.57 2.88
CA TYR A 33 20.35 -17.36 1.86
C TYR A 33 19.18 -16.49 2.34
N GLN A 34 19.20 -16.06 3.61
CA GLN A 34 18.22 -15.12 4.10
C GLN A 34 18.36 -13.79 3.37
N SER A 35 17.21 -13.25 2.96
CA SER A 35 17.13 -11.96 2.27
C SER A 35 16.19 -11.01 3.01
N PRO A 36 16.51 -9.71 3.12
CA PRO A 36 15.63 -8.72 3.74
C PRO A 36 14.23 -8.60 3.10
N ASP A 37 14.07 -9.05 1.86
CA ASP A 37 12.79 -9.04 1.13
C ASP A 37 12.00 -10.36 1.23
N SER A 38 12.49 -11.32 2.03
CA SER A 38 11.82 -12.60 2.23
C SER A 38 10.47 -12.45 2.95
N PRO A 39 9.43 -13.22 2.58
CA PRO A 39 8.14 -13.19 3.27
C PRO A 39 8.20 -13.50 4.77
N THR A 40 9.25 -14.18 5.23
CA THR A 40 9.50 -14.50 6.66
C THR A 40 9.94 -13.28 7.47
N GLN A 41 10.51 -12.26 6.82
CA GLN A 41 11.04 -11.05 7.44
C GLN A 41 9.97 -9.98 7.68
N ARG A 42 8.69 -10.36 7.69
CA ARG A 42 7.54 -9.46 7.94
C ARG A 42 7.20 -9.30 9.42
N VAL A 43 8.04 -9.78 10.32
CA VAL A 43 7.80 -9.68 11.76
C VAL A 43 7.76 -8.20 12.13
N GLY A 44 6.65 -7.76 12.71
CA GLY A 44 6.52 -6.38 13.18
C GLY A 44 7.60 -6.09 14.23
N ALA A 45 8.27 -4.95 14.10
CA ALA A 45 9.10 -4.43 15.18
C ALA A 45 8.22 -4.14 16.42
N PRO A 46 8.78 -4.13 17.63
CA PRO A 46 8.11 -3.56 18.79
C PRO A 46 7.53 -2.17 18.44
N PRO A 47 6.41 -1.74 19.04
CA PRO A 47 5.86 -0.42 18.80
C PRO A 47 6.97 0.63 18.92
N ALA A 48 7.16 1.42 17.86
CA ALA A 48 8.12 2.51 17.89
C ALA A 48 7.71 3.50 18.97
N GLU A 49 8.66 3.91 19.82
CA GLU A 49 8.39 4.94 20.83
C GLU A 49 8.14 6.30 20.17
N GLU A 50 8.79 6.56 19.04
CA GLU A 50 8.65 7.76 18.22
C GLU A 50 8.78 7.41 16.73
N PHE A 51 8.09 8.17 15.87
CA PHE A 51 8.21 8.05 14.42
C PHE A 51 9.08 9.18 13.86
N GLU A 52 10.05 8.84 13.02
CA GLU A 52 10.84 9.83 12.31
C GLU A 52 9.98 10.55 11.26
N THR A 53 10.23 11.85 11.06
CA THR A 53 9.58 12.61 10.00
C THR A 53 10.36 12.46 8.69
N VAL A 54 9.67 12.08 7.63
CA VAL A 54 10.25 11.90 6.29
C VAL A 54 9.56 12.78 5.24
N GLU A 55 10.32 13.21 4.24
CA GLU A 55 9.79 13.97 3.10
C GLU A 55 9.27 13.05 2.00
N HIS A 56 8.10 13.40 1.47
CA HIS A 56 7.51 12.72 0.33
C HIS A 56 8.27 13.02 -0.97
N VAL A 57 8.24 12.08 -1.91
CA VAL A 57 8.86 12.26 -3.24
C VAL A 57 8.23 13.42 -4.00
N ALA A 58 6.94 13.64 -3.79
CA ALA A 58 6.20 14.81 -4.26
C ALA A 58 5.07 15.14 -3.28
N PRO A 59 4.54 16.37 -3.24
CA PRO A 59 3.41 16.69 -2.36
C PRO A 59 2.17 15.79 -2.60
N LEU A 60 1.54 15.33 -1.52
CA LEU A 60 0.23 14.67 -1.51
C LEU A 60 -0.86 15.74 -1.33
N LEU A 61 -1.61 15.98 -2.40
CA LEU A 61 -2.70 16.96 -2.41
C LEU A 61 -3.98 16.38 -1.80
N SER A 62 -4.85 17.26 -1.32
CA SER A 62 -6.22 16.91 -0.93
C SER A 62 -7.16 16.98 -2.12
N LEU A 63 -8.24 16.19 -2.08
CA LEU A 63 -9.34 16.28 -3.03
C LEU A 63 -10.45 17.18 -2.49
N GLU A 64 -11.07 17.96 -3.37
CA GLU A 64 -12.29 18.72 -3.04
C GLU A 64 -13.50 17.79 -2.94
N THR A 65 -14.38 18.04 -1.97
CA THR A 65 -15.68 17.36 -1.88
C THR A 65 -16.70 18.11 -2.72
N ALA A 66 -17.51 17.39 -3.48
CA ALA A 66 -18.57 17.97 -4.30
C ALA A 66 -19.88 17.22 -4.14
N ASP A 67 -20.99 17.97 -4.12
CA ASP A 67 -22.32 17.40 -4.32
C ASP A 67 -22.61 17.20 -5.82
N LYS A 68 -23.82 16.75 -6.17
CA LYS A 68 -24.20 16.52 -7.58
C LYS A 68 -24.11 17.78 -8.44
N LYS A 69 -24.37 18.97 -7.88
CA LYS A 69 -24.26 20.24 -8.62
C LYS A 69 -22.80 20.64 -8.80
N GLY A 70 -21.99 20.47 -7.76
CA GLY A 70 -20.55 20.66 -7.76
C GLY A 70 -19.85 19.77 -8.79
N LEU A 71 -20.20 18.48 -8.86
CA LEU A 71 -19.63 17.56 -9.85
C LEU A 71 -19.93 18.00 -11.30
N LYS A 72 -21.16 18.48 -11.56
CA LYS A 72 -21.49 19.05 -12.88
C LYS A 72 -20.73 20.34 -13.17
N ALA A 73 -20.43 21.15 -12.15
CA ALA A 73 -19.63 22.35 -12.31
C ALA A 73 -18.16 22.01 -12.58
N PHE A 74 -17.62 21.00 -11.89
CA PHE A 74 -16.30 20.44 -12.14
C PHE A 74 -16.16 19.92 -13.58
N ASP A 75 -17.10 19.10 -14.07
CA ASP A 75 -17.09 18.60 -15.46
C ASP A 75 -17.07 19.77 -16.48
N ARG A 76 -17.92 20.78 -16.29
CA ARG A 76 -17.93 21.97 -17.14
C ARG A 76 -16.59 22.71 -17.12
N ARG A 77 -15.98 22.90 -15.94
CA ARG A 77 -14.68 23.57 -15.80
C ARG A 77 -13.57 22.80 -16.53
N VAL A 78 -13.50 21.48 -16.35
CA VAL A 78 -12.49 20.64 -17.02
C VAL A 78 -12.63 20.70 -18.54
N LYS A 79 -13.86 20.57 -19.07
CA LYS A 79 -14.14 20.68 -20.51
C LYS A 79 -13.73 22.04 -21.08
N GLN A 80 -14.03 23.12 -20.37
CA GLN A 80 -13.65 24.48 -20.75
C GLN A 80 -12.13 24.68 -20.76
N GLU A 81 -11.44 24.21 -19.73
CA GLU A 81 -9.97 24.35 -19.61
C GLU A 81 -9.22 23.51 -20.66
N LEU A 82 -9.75 22.34 -21.02
CA LEU A 82 -9.16 21.47 -22.04
C LEU A 82 -9.61 21.78 -23.47
N GLY A 83 -10.69 22.55 -23.65
CA GLY A 83 -11.27 22.86 -24.97
C GLY A 83 -11.88 21.64 -25.65
N VAL A 84 -12.49 20.72 -24.89
CA VAL A 84 -13.10 19.47 -25.39
C VAL A 84 -14.55 19.34 -24.93
N GLU A 85 -15.36 18.66 -25.73
CA GLU A 85 -16.79 18.43 -25.43
C GLU A 85 -17.02 17.24 -24.48
N GLU A 86 -16.13 16.24 -24.53
CA GLU A 86 -16.25 15.00 -23.76
C GLU A 86 -14.94 14.68 -23.05
N VAL A 87 -15.08 14.21 -21.81
CA VAL A 87 -13.97 13.81 -20.93
C VAL A 87 -14.29 12.44 -20.37
N SER A 88 -13.34 11.51 -20.45
CA SER A 88 -13.44 10.23 -19.76
C SER A 88 -12.90 10.35 -18.34
N TYR A 89 -13.66 9.85 -17.38
CA TYR A 89 -13.28 9.83 -15.96
C TYR A 89 -13.08 8.40 -15.49
N ILE A 90 -12.07 8.21 -14.64
CA ILE A 90 -11.96 7.02 -13.82
C ILE A 90 -12.65 7.34 -12.49
N VAL A 91 -13.55 6.46 -12.05
CA VAL A 91 -14.29 6.61 -10.79
C VAL A 91 -13.87 5.50 -9.86
N GLU A 92 -13.28 5.88 -8.72
CA GLU A 92 -12.83 4.95 -7.69
C GLU A 92 -13.61 5.17 -6.39
N PRO A 93 -13.98 4.11 -5.66
CA PRO A 93 -14.57 4.26 -4.34
C PRO A 93 -13.60 4.99 -3.40
N LYS A 94 -14.07 6.06 -2.74
CA LYS A 94 -13.32 6.68 -1.67
C LYS A 94 -13.25 5.72 -0.48
N ARG A 95 -12.07 5.14 -0.25
CA ARG A 95 -11.80 4.36 0.95
C ARG A 95 -11.67 5.31 2.15
N ASP A 96 -12.09 4.81 3.30
CA ASP A 96 -11.98 5.53 4.58
C ASP A 96 -10.92 4.83 5.41
N GLY A 97 -9.77 5.47 5.52
CA GLY A 97 -8.58 4.88 6.12
C GLY A 97 -7.50 5.93 6.30
N LEU A 98 -6.25 5.49 6.20
CA LEU A 98 -5.08 6.34 6.31
C LEU A 98 -4.29 6.33 4.99
N SER A 99 -4.12 7.51 4.40
CA SER A 99 -3.30 7.67 3.19
C SER A 99 -1.82 7.46 3.50
N VAL A 100 -1.17 6.64 2.68
CA VAL A 100 0.26 6.31 2.79
C VAL A 100 0.97 6.41 1.44
N GLU A 101 2.28 6.65 1.49
CA GLU A 101 3.20 6.55 0.36
C GLU A 101 4.20 5.42 0.61
N LEU A 102 4.32 4.51 -0.36
CA LEU A 102 5.22 3.36 -0.34
C LEU A 102 6.29 3.58 -1.42
N ILE A 103 7.56 3.56 -1.02
CA ILE A 103 8.70 3.70 -1.92
C ILE A 103 9.28 2.33 -2.21
N TYR A 104 9.48 2.07 -3.49
CA TYR A 104 10.21 0.92 -4.00
C TYR A 104 11.42 1.40 -4.78
N GLU A 105 12.60 0.87 -4.45
CA GLU A 105 13.84 1.09 -5.17
C GLU A 105 14.26 -0.21 -5.85
N ASP A 106 14.44 -0.17 -7.18
CA ASP A 106 14.68 -1.32 -8.05
C ASP A 106 13.70 -2.49 -7.81
N GLY A 107 12.48 -2.16 -7.38
CA GLY A 107 11.40 -3.10 -7.09
C GLY A 107 11.39 -3.66 -5.67
N THR A 108 12.32 -3.31 -4.81
CA THR A 108 12.33 -3.69 -3.39
C THR A 108 11.69 -2.60 -2.56
N TYR A 109 10.80 -2.97 -1.64
CA TYR A 109 10.16 -2.04 -0.71
C TYR A 109 11.21 -1.47 0.25
N THR A 110 11.34 -0.15 0.29
CA THR A 110 12.36 0.54 1.10
C THR A 110 11.78 1.44 2.17
N ARG A 111 10.63 2.08 1.93
CA ARG A 111 10.05 3.03 2.89
C ARG A 111 8.53 3.14 2.81
N GLY A 112 7.86 3.25 3.95
CA GLY A 112 6.46 3.62 4.07
C GLY A 112 6.31 4.90 4.88
N ALA A 113 5.49 5.83 4.40
CA ALA A 113 5.22 7.09 5.10
C ALA A 113 3.72 7.35 5.21
N THR A 114 3.26 7.87 6.36
CA THR A 114 1.92 8.45 6.46
C THR A 114 1.84 9.73 5.64
N ARG A 115 0.63 10.21 5.31
CA ARG A 115 0.47 11.48 4.57
C ARG A 115 0.98 12.70 5.33
N GLY A 116 0.84 12.72 6.66
CA GLY A 116 1.09 13.90 7.50
C GLY A 116 0.46 15.20 6.94
N ASP A 117 1.28 16.21 6.70
CA ASP A 117 0.85 17.51 6.15
C ASP A 117 0.78 17.54 4.60
N GLY A 118 1.08 16.42 3.96
CA GLY A 118 1.14 16.26 2.51
C GLY A 118 2.52 16.54 1.91
N LYS A 119 3.46 17.14 2.64
CA LYS A 119 4.88 17.27 2.25
C LYS A 119 5.77 16.37 3.08
N ARG A 120 5.42 16.22 4.36
CA ARG A 120 6.10 15.41 5.36
C ARG A 120 5.11 14.51 6.06
N GLY A 121 5.56 13.30 6.33
CA GLY A 121 4.82 12.27 7.06
C GLY A 121 5.71 11.55 8.05
N GLU A 122 5.11 10.60 8.76
CA GLU A 122 5.80 9.74 9.72
C GLU A 122 6.29 8.48 9.01
N ASP A 123 7.53 8.06 9.28
CA ASP A 123 8.06 6.79 8.80
C ASP A 123 7.35 5.64 9.51
N VAL A 124 6.57 4.87 8.77
CA VAL A 124 5.81 3.71 9.23
C VAL A 124 6.24 2.45 8.50
N THR A 125 7.50 2.40 8.05
CA THR A 125 8.04 1.32 7.21
C THR A 125 7.82 -0.06 7.83
N GLU A 126 8.17 -0.23 9.10
CA GLU A 126 8.02 -1.52 9.79
C GLU A 126 6.54 -1.89 9.98
N ASN A 127 5.66 -0.93 10.27
CA ASN A 127 4.22 -1.18 10.35
C ASN A 127 3.66 -1.67 9.02
N ILE A 128 4.02 -1.02 7.91
CA ILE A 128 3.56 -1.38 6.57
C ILE A 128 4.06 -2.76 6.14
N LYS A 129 5.30 -3.17 6.51
CA LYS A 129 5.83 -4.51 6.20
C LYS A 129 4.92 -5.63 6.71
N THR A 130 4.21 -5.40 7.82
CA THR A 130 3.27 -6.37 8.40
C THR A 130 2.00 -6.58 7.55
N ILE A 131 1.66 -5.62 6.69
CA ILE A 131 0.45 -5.69 5.84
C ILE A 131 0.69 -6.68 4.71
N ARG A 132 0.05 -7.85 4.79
CA ARG A 132 0.23 -8.96 3.82
C ARG A 132 -0.02 -8.55 2.37
N ALA A 133 -0.97 -7.65 2.14
CA ALA A 133 -1.34 -7.15 0.81
C ALA A 133 -0.24 -6.29 0.17
N VAL A 134 0.66 -5.70 0.97
CA VAL A 134 1.78 -4.90 0.48
C VAL A 134 2.94 -5.84 0.11
N PRO A 135 3.36 -5.94 -1.16
CA PRO A 135 4.49 -6.79 -1.53
C PRO A 135 5.81 -6.15 -1.08
N LEU A 136 6.73 -6.93 -0.51
CA LEU A 136 8.10 -6.48 -0.22
C LEU A 136 8.97 -6.39 -1.49
N LYS A 137 8.58 -7.12 -2.54
CA LYS A 137 9.24 -7.11 -3.85
C LYS A 137 8.21 -7.09 -4.98
N LEU A 138 8.37 -6.16 -5.90
CA LEU A 138 7.56 -6.04 -7.09
C LEU A 138 7.91 -7.13 -8.09
N ARG A 139 6.90 -7.58 -8.82
CA ARG A 139 7.11 -8.50 -9.93
C ARG A 139 7.49 -7.72 -11.17
N ARG A 140 8.54 -8.18 -11.84
CA ARG A 140 8.90 -7.67 -13.16
C ARG A 140 7.79 -8.00 -14.16
N ASN A 141 7.38 -7.01 -14.94
CA ASN A 141 6.52 -7.18 -16.11
C ASN A 141 7.32 -6.89 -17.40
N GLU A 142 6.64 -6.91 -18.55
CA GLU A 142 7.24 -6.65 -19.86
C GLU A 142 7.90 -5.26 -19.95
N GLN A 143 7.38 -4.29 -19.19
CA GLN A 143 7.88 -2.91 -19.13
C GLN A 143 9.07 -2.74 -18.16
N GLY A 144 9.43 -3.78 -17.40
CA GLY A 144 10.47 -3.71 -16.38
C GLY A 144 9.99 -3.08 -15.07
N ILE A 145 10.94 -2.77 -14.18
CA ILE A 145 10.67 -2.10 -12.90
C ILE A 145 11.39 -0.75 -12.92
N PRO A 146 10.72 0.36 -12.58
CA PRO A 146 11.38 1.65 -12.44
C PRO A 146 12.47 1.62 -11.35
N ALA A 147 13.52 2.42 -11.53
CA ALA A 147 14.58 2.55 -10.51
C ALA A 147 14.03 3.05 -9.17
N VAL A 148 13.07 3.99 -9.21
CA VAL A 148 12.31 4.43 -8.04
C VAL A 148 10.83 4.48 -8.42
N LEU A 149 9.98 3.87 -7.60
CA LEU A 149 8.52 3.92 -7.72
C LEU A 149 7.90 4.32 -6.39
N ALA A 150 7.16 5.44 -6.40
CA ALA A 150 6.29 5.84 -5.30
C ALA A 150 4.85 5.36 -5.58
N VAL A 151 4.35 4.45 -4.75
CA VAL A 151 2.97 3.96 -4.79
C VAL A 151 2.19 4.65 -3.68
N ARG A 152 1.04 5.24 -4.02
CA ARG A 152 0.16 5.88 -3.04
C ARG A 152 -1.13 5.10 -2.92
N GLY A 153 -1.63 4.98 -1.70
CA GLY A 153 -2.85 4.24 -1.43
C GLY A 153 -3.38 4.51 -0.03
N GLU A 154 -4.43 3.79 0.31
CA GLU A 154 -5.11 3.89 1.58
C GLU A 154 -4.94 2.57 2.35
N VAL A 155 -4.41 2.65 3.58
CA VAL A 155 -4.47 1.55 4.53
C VAL A 155 -5.84 1.59 5.20
N ILE A 156 -6.55 0.47 5.19
CA ILE A 156 -7.88 0.33 5.78
C ILE A 156 -7.90 -0.85 6.75
N MET A 157 -8.82 -0.77 7.72
CA MET A 157 -9.21 -1.90 8.56
C MET A 157 -10.58 -2.39 8.07
N HIS A 158 -10.76 -3.70 7.92
CA HIS A 158 -12.08 -4.23 7.59
C HIS A 158 -13.02 -4.08 8.79
N LEU A 159 -14.32 -3.89 8.53
CA LEU A 159 -15.30 -3.63 9.60
C LEU A 159 -15.30 -4.72 10.68
N LYS A 160 -15.22 -5.99 10.27
CA LYS A 160 -15.15 -7.14 11.21
C LYS A 160 -13.92 -7.08 12.12
N ASP A 161 -12.76 -6.71 11.57
CA ASP A 161 -11.53 -6.60 12.34
C ASP A 161 -11.60 -5.42 13.33
N PHE A 162 -12.27 -4.34 12.91
CA PHE A 162 -12.52 -3.18 13.76
C PHE A 162 -13.48 -3.50 14.92
N GLU A 163 -14.60 -4.16 14.65
CA GLU A 163 -15.58 -4.60 15.66
C GLU A 163 -14.95 -5.53 16.70
N HIS A 164 -14.12 -6.47 16.23
CA HIS A 164 -13.35 -7.35 17.08
C HIS A 164 -12.34 -6.58 17.94
N TRP A 165 -11.62 -5.61 17.36
CA TRP A 165 -10.65 -4.78 18.07
C TRP A 165 -11.31 -3.89 19.15
N THR A 166 -12.49 -3.34 18.87
CA THR A 166 -13.23 -2.52 19.85
C THR A 166 -14.02 -3.35 20.87
N GLY A 167 -14.11 -4.67 20.69
CA GLY A 167 -14.83 -5.58 21.60
C GLY A 167 -16.35 -5.43 21.52
N THR A 168 -16.89 -5.20 20.33
CA THR A 168 -18.33 -4.92 20.12
C THR A 168 -19.10 -6.11 19.53
N ASP A 169 -18.51 -7.32 19.60
CA ASP A 169 -19.09 -8.59 19.13
C ASP A 169 -20.37 -9.00 19.87
#